data_AF-A0A6B0BVL5-F1
#
_entry.id   AF-A0A6B0BVL5-F1
#
_cell.length_a   1.000
_cell.length_b   1.000
_cell.length_c   1.000
_cell.angle_alpha   90.00
_cell.angle_beta   90.00
_cell.angle_gamma   90.00
#
_symmetry.space_group_name_H-M   'P 1'
#
loop_
_entity.id
_entity.type
_entity.pdbx_description
1 polymer ?
#
loop_
_entity_poly.entity_id
_entity_poly.type
_entity_poly.pdbx_seq_one_letter_code
_entity_poly.pdbx_strand_id
1 'polypeptide(L)'
;VFKLITNPQAFNLLDWKKRRSLLFEIAKPINDEDVIKTNDDFKELNNILGDHEIETKKKILTDKIKQINKDIKDIPIRINQTQQNKQDVPEFDNDRYAIIKQEIEQLENERIDIQNGKEEINLRNQLADKQSELKRIEDNNSASNENKIHALTNELHVENGTVANLKTRLKQNKQQITHEENRRNQLLENHKGLKSDLEKSKNQKFEHLDDNVCSCCGQQLPTEQVNEAREKALQKFNVKKSKELETIQTSINHIISEGKKIKPIIEKLEDDNNNLQIKINEAEERSARIQNKINKLKTTHVDVTQTDEYKAVMLEINEINQKRSNIRKTIQDNVSGIDDKISELTQEKSEIEVSRSIEKSNKHLDDVISELRNEEDRLLDEKEKYSHDLYILKEFTTTKVKMLTENINNEFEIAEFKLFNTLVNGELEETCSTTVNGVEYDSGLNNASRINVGLDIINTLSKHFKVTAPIFIDNAESVTELIKTESQQIQLIVNEQDKKLRMETI
;
A
#
# COMPACT_ATOMS: atom_id res chain seq x y z
N VAL A 1 -79.61 57.32 45.00
CA VAL A 1 -79.63 58.60 44.26
C VAL A 1 -80.07 59.77 45.15
N PHE A 2 -81.30 59.83 45.70
CA PHE A 2 -81.79 60.99 46.47
C PHE A 2 -80.79 61.55 47.52
N LYS A 3 -80.23 60.71 48.39
CA LYS A 3 -79.24 61.13 49.40
C LYS A 3 -77.94 61.67 48.80
N LEU A 4 -77.54 61.18 47.61
CA LEU A 4 -76.31 61.59 46.92
C LEU A 4 -76.44 62.94 46.22
N ILE A 5 -77.66 63.42 45.98
CA ILE A 5 -77.95 64.69 45.31
C ILE A 5 -78.48 65.77 46.26
N THR A 6 -78.63 65.47 47.57
CA THR A 6 -79.18 66.42 48.56
C THR A 6 -78.23 66.73 49.72
N ASN A 7 -77.15 65.96 49.89
CA ASN A 7 -76.15 66.16 50.94
C ASN A 7 -74.72 66.11 50.35
N PRO A 8 -73.94 67.20 50.42
CA PRO A 8 -72.58 67.27 49.86
C PRO A 8 -71.60 66.20 50.35
N GLN A 9 -71.79 65.68 51.57
CA GLN A 9 -70.90 64.66 52.13
C GLN A 9 -71.26 63.23 51.70
N ALA A 10 -72.47 63.02 51.16
CA ALA A 10 -73.04 61.69 51.02
C ALA A 10 -72.26 60.77 50.07
N PHE A 11 -71.66 61.32 49.00
CA PHE A 11 -70.86 60.54 48.06
C PHE A 11 -69.58 60.00 48.72
N ASN A 12 -68.85 60.84 49.44
CA ASN A 12 -67.57 60.47 50.05
C ASN A 12 -67.73 59.50 51.24
N LEU A 13 -68.91 59.43 51.84
CA LEU A 13 -69.25 58.43 52.86
C LEU A 13 -69.57 57.03 52.31
N LEU A 14 -69.69 56.87 50.98
CA LEU A 14 -69.88 55.56 50.37
C LEU A 14 -68.60 54.73 50.43
N ASP A 15 -68.78 53.40 50.51
CA ASP A 15 -67.68 52.47 50.24
C ASP A 15 -67.05 52.75 48.87
N TRP A 16 -65.72 52.70 48.80
CA TRP A 16 -64.96 53.11 47.61
C TRP A 16 -65.36 52.32 46.35
N LYS A 17 -65.79 51.05 46.47
CA LYS A 17 -66.28 50.27 45.33
C LYS A 17 -67.59 50.81 44.79
N LYS A 18 -68.48 51.29 45.68
CA LYS A 18 -69.74 51.93 45.28
C LYS A 18 -69.50 53.30 44.63
N ARG A 19 -68.55 54.08 45.16
CA ARG A 19 -68.10 55.34 44.52
C ARG A 19 -67.60 55.06 43.11
N ARG A 20 -66.68 54.11 42.97
CA ARG A 20 -66.09 53.69 41.69
C ARG A 20 -67.14 53.25 40.67
N SER A 21 -68.10 52.40 41.07
CA SER A 21 -69.19 51.97 40.18
C SER A 21 -70.00 53.15 39.66
N LEU A 22 -70.32 54.11 40.53
CA LEU A 22 -71.11 55.29 40.15
C LEU A 22 -70.34 56.20 39.17
N LEU A 23 -69.03 56.36 39.36
CA LEU A 23 -68.19 57.13 38.45
C LEU A 23 -68.11 56.49 37.06
N PHE A 24 -68.06 55.16 36.97
CA PHE A 24 -68.08 54.46 35.69
C PHE A 24 -69.42 54.54 34.97
N GLU A 25 -70.53 54.70 35.67
CA GLU A 25 -71.84 54.97 35.05
C GLU A 25 -71.89 56.35 34.39
N ILE A 26 -71.16 57.33 34.93
CA ILE A 26 -71.09 58.71 34.42
C ILE A 26 -70.16 58.80 33.21
N ALA A 27 -69.03 58.09 33.25
CA ALA A 27 -68.00 58.14 32.23
C ALA A 27 -68.45 57.52 30.90
N LYS A 28 -67.95 58.07 29.79
CA LYS A 28 -68.06 57.39 28.49
C LYS A 28 -67.20 56.12 28.49
N PRO A 29 -67.65 55.01 27.88
CA PRO A 29 -66.82 53.82 27.73
C PRO A 29 -65.58 54.15 26.89
N ILE A 30 -64.44 53.61 27.30
CA ILE A 30 -63.18 53.70 26.53
C ILE A 30 -63.02 52.40 25.75
N ASN A 31 -62.94 52.53 24.42
CA ASN A 31 -62.68 51.41 23.53
C ASN A 31 -61.18 51.17 23.41
N ASP A 32 -60.78 49.91 23.32
CA ASP A 32 -59.36 49.54 23.19
C ASP A 32 -58.70 50.13 21.93
N GLU A 33 -59.47 50.31 20.84
CA GLU A 33 -58.99 50.98 19.62
C GLU A 33 -58.55 52.43 19.85
N ASP A 34 -59.19 53.14 20.78
CA ASP A 34 -58.84 54.53 21.06
C ASP A 34 -57.59 54.62 21.93
N VAL A 35 -57.37 53.63 22.82
CA VAL A 35 -56.11 53.49 23.55
C VAL A 35 -54.97 53.15 22.60
N ILE A 36 -55.17 52.22 21.65
CA ILE A 36 -54.15 51.82 20.67
C ILE A 36 -53.64 53.01 19.84
N LYS A 37 -54.51 53.97 19.49
CA LYS A 37 -54.12 55.17 18.72
C LYS A 37 -53.19 56.13 19.49
N THR A 38 -53.05 55.98 20.80
CA THR A 38 -52.25 56.91 21.63
C THR A 38 -50.75 56.63 21.62
N ASN A 39 -50.33 55.40 21.30
CA ASN A 39 -48.92 55.02 21.18
C ASN A 39 -48.73 54.01 20.04
N ASP A 40 -47.79 54.29 19.14
CA ASP A 40 -47.47 53.41 18.01
C ASP A 40 -47.05 52.00 18.44
N ASP A 41 -46.42 51.85 19.62
CA ASP A 41 -46.03 50.55 20.17
C ASP A 41 -47.24 49.62 20.42
N PHE A 42 -48.44 50.18 20.62
CA PHE A 42 -49.66 49.40 20.83
C PHE A 42 -50.23 48.79 19.55
N LYS A 43 -49.70 49.15 18.36
CA LYS A 43 -50.11 48.53 17.10
C LYS A 43 -49.81 47.03 17.07
N GLU A 44 -48.78 46.59 17.77
CA GLU A 44 -48.39 45.18 17.87
C GLU A 44 -49.18 44.41 18.95
N LEU A 45 -50.01 45.09 19.74
CA LEU A 45 -50.75 44.51 20.87
C LEU A 45 -51.56 43.27 20.48
N ASN A 46 -52.27 43.32 19.35
CA ASN A 46 -53.08 42.18 18.87
C ASN A 46 -52.20 40.97 18.51
N ASN A 47 -51.02 41.21 17.94
CA ASN A 47 -50.06 40.14 17.63
C ASN A 47 -49.48 39.53 18.91
N ILE A 48 -49.22 40.37 19.92
CA ILE A 48 -48.72 39.94 21.23
C ILE A 48 -49.80 39.11 21.95
N LEU A 49 -51.05 39.55 21.98
CA LEU A 49 -52.15 38.87 22.67
C LEU A 49 -52.52 37.53 22.02
N GLY A 50 -52.64 37.49 20.69
CA GLY A 50 -53.21 36.35 19.99
C GLY A 50 -54.64 36.06 20.48
N ASP A 51 -54.91 34.82 20.88
CA ASP A 51 -56.23 34.39 21.39
C ASP A 51 -56.41 34.58 22.91
N HIS A 52 -55.50 35.29 23.58
CA HIS A 52 -55.51 35.43 25.03
C HIS A 52 -55.90 36.84 25.49
N GLU A 53 -56.57 36.92 26.64
CA GLU A 53 -56.75 38.17 27.37
C GLU A 53 -55.42 38.70 27.94
N ILE A 54 -55.34 40.01 28.17
CA ILE A 54 -54.13 40.71 28.64
C ILE A 54 -53.52 40.05 29.88
N GLU A 55 -54.33 39.79 30.92
CA GLU A 55 -53.82 39.19 32.17
C GLU A 55 -53.33 37.75 31.98
N THR A 56 -54.02 36.98 31.12
CA THR A 56 -53.60 35.62 30.77
C THR A 56 -52.26 35.65 30.02
N LYS A 57 -52.12 36.55 29.04
CA LYS A 57 -50.89 36.69 28.26
C LYS A 57 -49.71 37.18 29.13
N LYS A 58 -49.92 38.15 30.02
CA LYS A 58 -48.90 38.60 31.00
C LYS A 58 -48.37 37.43 31.83
N LYS A 59 -49.26 36.57 32.32
CA LYS A 59 -48.87 35.38 33.09
C LYS A 59 -48.04 34.41 32.25
N ILE A 60 -48.49 34.10 31.03
CA ILE A 60 -47.75 33.22 30.10
C ILE A 60 -46.34 33.76 29.83
N LEU A 61 -46.21 35.05 29.51
CA LEU A 61 -44.91 35.67 29.23
C LEU A 61 -44.01 35.66 30.47
N THR A 62 -44.56 35.95 31.64
CA THR A 62 -43.81 35.92 32.91
C THR A 62 -43.29 34.51 33.21
N ASP A 63 -44.12 33.48 33.03
CA ASP A 63 -43.73 32.09 33.22
C ASP A 63 -42.67 31.65 32.19
N LYS A 64 -42.80 32.06 30.93
CA LYS A 64 -41.79 31.82 29.88
C LYS A 64 -40.46 32.49 30.21
N ILE A 65 -40.46 33.76 30.60
CA ILE A 65 -39.25 34.48 31.02
C ILE A 65 -38.60 33.79 32.22
N LYS A 66 -39.40 33.31 33.19
CA LYS A 66 -38.89 32.58 34.35
C LYS A 66 -38.24 31.25 33.95
N GLN A 67 -38.86 30.51 33.03
CA GLN A 67 -38.31 29.25 32.51
C GLN A 67 -37.01 29.49 31.73
N ILE A 68 -37.00 30.45 30.80
CA ILE A 68 -35.81 30.83 30.03
C ILE A 68 -34.67 31.27 30.95
N ASN A 69 -34.95 32.07 31.99
CA ASN A 69 -33.93 32.45 32.97
C ASN A 69 -33.33 31.25 33.72
N LYS A 70 -34.11 30.18 33.93
CA LYS A 70 -33.61 28.94 34.52
C LYS A 70 -32.72 28.21 33.52
N ASP A 71 -33.13 28.13 32.26
CA ASP A 71 -32.40 27.44 31.19
C ASP A 71 -31.07 28.15 30.89
N ILE A 72 -31.06 29.49 30.79
CA ILE A 72 -29.83 30.30 30.68
C ILE A 72 -28.87 30.04 31.86
N LYS A 73 -29.39 29.94 33.09
CA LYS A 73 -28.53 29.65 34.26
C LYS A 73 -27.95 28.24 34.26
N ASP A 74 -28.61 27.29 33.59
CA ASP A 74 -28.18 25.90 33.49
C ASP A 74 -27.10 25.70 32.41
N ILE A 75 -27.11 26.51 31.35
CA ILE A 75 -26.14 26.41 30.24
C ILE A 75 -24.69 26.51 30.71
N PRO A 76 -24.25 27.51 31.50
CA PRO A 76 -22.88 27.59 32.00
C PRO A 76 -22.48 26.36 32.83
N ILE A 77 -23.42 25.75 33.56
CA ILE A 77 -23.20 24.53 34.34
C ILE A 77 -22.92 23.37 33.39
N ARG A 78 -23.74 23.19 32.36
CA ARG A 78 -23.53 22.17 31.32
C ARG A 78 -22.23 22.38 30.56
N ILE A 79 -21.91 23.62 30.16
CA ILE A 79 -20.64 23.94 29.51
C ILE A 79 -19.47 23.55 30.41
N ASN A 80 -19.52 23.89 31.70
CA ASN A 80 -18.45 23.53 32.64
C ASN A 80 -18.31 22.01 32.77
N GLN A 81 -19.41 21.27 32.92
CA GLN A 81 -19.41 19.80 32.95
C GLN A 81 -18.82 19.20 31.66
N THR A 82 -19.23 19.68 30.49
CA THR A 82 -18.70 19.22 29.19
C THR A 82 -17.22 19.53 29.06
N GLN A 83 -16.77 20.70 29.54
CA GLN A 83 -15.36 21.09 29.53
C GLN A 83 -14.53 20.23 30.48
N GLN A 84 -15.05 19.84 31.65
CA GLN A 84 -14.37 18.94 32.59
C GLN A 84 -14.24 17.50 32.05
N ASN A 85 -15.10 17.09 31.11
CA ASN A 85 -15.01 15.78 30.46
C ASN A 85 -13.91 15.70 29.40
N LYS A 86 -13.29 16.83 29.02
CA LYS A 86 -12.16 16.82 28.12
C LYS A 86 -10.95 16.20 28.79
N GLN A 87 -10.19 15.44 28.02
CA GLN A 87 -8.96 14.82 28.47
C GLN A 87 -7.76 15.49 27.81
N ASP A 88 -6.62 15.52 28.47
CA ASP A 88 -5.39 16.00 27.85
C ASP A 88 -5.01 15.07 26.70
N VAL A 89 -4.79 15.65 25.53
CA VAL A 89 -4.35 14.92 24.34
C VAL A 89 -2.83 14.78 24.44
N PRO A 90 -2.28 13.56 24.58
CA PRO A 90 -0.83 13.37 24.50
C PRO A 90 -0.30 13.88 23.16
N GLU A 91 0.94 14.40 23.13
CA GLU A 91 1.56 14.81 21.88
C GLU A 91 1.81 13.57 20.99
N PHE A 92 1.38 13.63 19.73
CA PHE A 92 1.58 12.56 18.77
C PHE A 92 1.84 13.12 17.38
N ASP A 93 2.56 12.34 16.58
CA ASP A 93 2.88 12.67 15.19
C ASP A 93 1.99 11.85 14.23
N ASN A 94 1.18 12.56 13.43
CA ASN A 94 0.31 11.94 12.43
C ASN A 94 1.10 11.32 11.27
N ASP A 95 2.26 11.88 10.91
CA ASP A 95 3.09 11.34 9.84
C ASP A 95 3.74 10.03 10.31
N ARG A 96 4.20 10.00 11.57
CA ARG A 96 4.72 8.78 12.21
C ARG A 96 3.69 7.64 12.20
N TYR A 97 2.41 7.91 12.43
CA TYR A 97 1.35 6.88 12.34
C TYR A 97 1.29 6.20 10.97
N ALA A 98 1.39 6.99 9.89
CA ALA A 98 1.37 6.45 8.53
C ALA A 98 2.65 5.65 8.22
N ILE A 99 3.80 6.14 8.69
CA ILE A 99 5.10 5.47 8.56
C ILE A 99 5.09 4.12 9.28
N ILE A 100 4.69 4.07 10.55
CA ILE A 100 4.63 2.82 11.34
C ILE A 100 3.77 1.78 10.64
N LYS A 101 2.62 2.18 10.09
CA LYS A 101 1.74 1.25 9.37
C LYS A 101 2.44 0.62 8.16
N GLN A 102 3.21 1.40 7.41
CA GLN A 102 4.02 0.90 6.30
C GLN A 102 5.19 0.03 6.78
N GLU A 103 5.87 0.41 7.86
CA GLU A 103 6.95 -0.38 8.46
C GLU A 103 6.45 -1.77 8.91
N ILE A 104 5.29 -1.84 9.57
CA ILE A 104 4.65 -3.10 9.96
C ILE A 104 4.34 -3.95 8.72
N GLU A 105 3.72 -3.37 7.69
CA GLU A 105 3.39 -4.09 6.45
C GLU A 105 4.64 -4.63 5.73
N GLN A 106 5.72 -3.86 5.70
CA GLN A 106 7.00 -4.32 5.13
C GLN A 106 7.60 -5.47 5.93
N LEU A 107 7.60 -5.37 7.26
CA LEU A 107 8.10 -6.42 8.15
C LEU A 107 7.26 -7.70 8.07
N GLU A 108 5.93 -7.59 7.95
CA GLU A 108 5.04 -8.73 7.75
C GLU A 108 5.33 -9.46 6.43
N ASN A 109 5.57 -8.71 5.35
CA ASN A 109 5.97 -9.26 4.07
C ASN A 109 7.35 -9.94 4.14
N GLU A 110 8.34 -9.30 4.78
CA GLU A 110 9.67 -9.88 4.99
C GLU A 110 9.60 -11.18 5.80
N ARG A 111 8.76 -11.20 6.84
CA ARG A 111 8.50 -12.39 7.66
C ARG A 111 7.94 -13.55 6.83
N ILE A 112 6.96 -13.28 5.97
CA ILE A 112 6.36 -14.27 5.07
C ILE A 112 7.42 -14.80 4.09
N ASP A 113 8.24 -13.93 3.51
CA ASP A 113 9.33 -14.30 2.60
C ASP A 113 10.34 -15.27 3.27
N ILE A 114 10.71 -14.98 4.52
CA ILE A 114 11.62 -15.82 5.31
C ILE A 114 10.97 -17.17 5.64
N GLN A 115 9.70 -17.17 6.04
CA GLN A 115 8.94 -18.40 6.34
C GLN A 115 8.71 -19.28 5.12
N ASN A 116 8.54 -18.69 3.94
CA ASN A 116 8.38 -19.40 2.68
C ASN A 116 9.69 -20.06 2.18
N GLY A 117 10.79 -19.93 2.94
CA GLY A 117 12.02 -20.65 2.67
C GLY A 117 12.90 -20.02 1.59
N LYS A 118 12.82 -18.70 1.38
CA LYS A 118 13.66 -17.96 0.41
C LYS A 118 15.16 -18.21 0.64
N GLU A 119 15.62 -18.19 1.90
CA GLU A 119 17.00 -18.55 2.24
C GLU A 119 17.31 -20.04 1.98
N GLU A 120 16.37 -20.95 2.31
CA GLU A 120 16.55 -22.38 2.08
C GLU A 120 16.72 -22.70 0.59
N ILE A 121 15.90 -22.05 -0.26
CA ILE A 121 16.00 -22.15 -1.73
C ILE A 121 17.35 -21.61 -2.21
N ASN A 122 17.80 -20.46 -1.70
CA ASN A 122 19.09 -19.87 -2.08
C ASN A 122 20.26 -20.81 -1.73
N LEU A 123 20.30 -21.33 -0.50
CA LEU A 123 21.33 -22.30 -0.09
C LEU A 123 21.27 -23.61 -0.89
N ARG A 124 20.07 -24.06 -1.27
CA ARG A 124 19.90 -25.25 -2.13
C ARG A 124 20.46 -25.01 -3.53
N ASN A 125 20.23 -23.83 -4.10
CA ASN A 125 20.77 -23.46 -5.42
C ASN A 125 22.30 -23.34 -5.38
N GLN A 126 22.84 -22.65 -4.38
CA GLN A 126 24.30 -22.56 -4.17
C GLN A 126 24.95 -23.95 -4.04
N LEU A 127 24.31 -24.86 -3.31
CA LEU A 127 24.80 -26.24 -3.19
C LEU A 127 24.78 -26.97 -4.55
N ALA A 128 23.69 -26.84 -5.31
CA ALA A 128 23.55 -27.48 -6.62
C ALA A 128 24.59 -26.96 -7.63
N ASP A 129 24.87 -25.65 -7.60
CA ASP A 129 25.89 -25.02 -8.44
C ASP A 129 27.28 -25.57 -8.09
N LYS A 130 27.61 -25.63 -6.79
CA LYS A 130 28.90 -26.15 -6.33
C LYS A 130 29.07 -27.65 -6.56
N GLN A 131 28.01 -28.43 -6.44
CA GLN A 131 28.02 -29.85 -6.82
C GLN A 131 28.23 -30.03 -8.33
N SER A 132 27.67 -29.15 -9.15
CA SER A 132 27.87 -29.15 -10.60
C SER A 132 29.30 -28.75 -10.96
N GLU A 133 29.88 -27.78 -10.27
CA GLU A 133 31.28 -27.38 -10.39
C GLU A 133 32.22 -28.55 -10.04
N LEU A 134 31.99 -29.22 -8.91
CA LEU A 134 32.77 -30.39 -8.49
C LEU A 134 32.74 -31.51 -9.54
N LYS A 135 31.56 -31.81 -10.07
CA LYS A 135 31.39 -32.82 -11.13
C LYS A 135 32.14 -32.45 -12.41
N ARG A 136 32.14 -31.17 -12.81
CA ARG A 136 32.91 -30.71 -13.98
C ARG A 136 34.42 -30.91 -13.79
N ILE A 137 34.93 -30.71 -12.58
CA ILE A 137 36.35 -30.93 -12.26
C ILE A 137 36.68 -32.43 -12.40
N GLU A 138 35.82 -33.31 -11.90
CA GLU A 138 35.95 -34.78 -12.05
C GLU A 138 35.90 -35.23 -13.52
N ASP A 139 34.91 -34.74 -14.29
CA ASP A 139 34.71 -35.06 -15.70
C ASP A 139 35.86 -34.54 -16.59
N ASN A 140 36.39 -33.34 -16.31
CA ASN A 140 37.50 -32.77 -17.07
C ASN A 140 38.81 -33.54 -16.85
N ASN A 141 39.07 -34.00 -15.63
CA ASN A 141 40.27 -34.78 -15.34
C ASN A 141 40.21 -36.19 -15.97
N SER A 142 39.05 -36.85 -15.92
CA SER A 142 38.86 -38.15 -16.57
C SER A 142 39.01 -38.05 -18.09
N ALA A 143 38.36 -37.07 -18.72
CA ALA A 143 38.44 -36.83 -20.16
C ALA A 143 39.87 -36.46 -20.63
N SER A 144 40.61 -35.68 -19.85
CA SER A 144 42.00 -35.30 -20.19
C SER A 144 42.95 -36.51 -20.21
N ASN A 145 42.79 -37.43 -19.26
CA ASN A 145 43.59 -38.66 -19.21
C ASN A 145 43.18 -39.66 -20.32
N GLU A 146 41.88 -39.85 -20.54
CA GLU A 146 41.39 -40.71 -21.63
C GLU A 146 41.85 -40.22 -23.00
N ASN A 147 41.75 -38.92 -23.28
CA ASN A 147 42.21 -38.34 -24.54
C ASN A 147 43.71 -38.54 -24.78
N LYS A 148 44.54 -38.37 -23.75
CA LYS A 148 46.00 -38.63 -23.83
C LYS A 148 46.30 -40.11 -24.08
N ILE A 149 45.58 -41.01 -23.42
CA ILE A 149 45.71 -42.47 -23.63
C ILE A 149 45.28 -42.83 -25.06
N HIS A 150 44.17 -42.29 -25.56
CA HIS A 150 43.70 -42.52 -26.92
C HIS A 150 44.70 -42.03 -27.97
N ALA A 151 45.25 -40.82 -27.81
CA ALA A 151 46.28 -40.28 -28.71
C ALA A 151 47.52 -41.18 -28.78
N LEU A 152 48.05 -41.59 -27.62
CA LEU A 152 49.20 -42.49 -27.54
C LEU A 152 48.88 -43.90 -28.07
N THR A 153 47.66 -44.39 -27.90
CA THR A 153 47.23 -45.69 -28.43
C THR A 153 47.20 -45.67 -29.96
N ASN A 154 46.73 -44.57 -30.56
CA ASN A 154 46.78 -44.38 -32.00
C ASN A 154 48.23 -44.30 -32.51
N GLU A 155 49.09 -43.56 -31.81
CA GLU A 155 50.53 -43.46 -32.14
C GLU A 155 51.21 -44.85 -32.09
N LEU A 156 50.90 -45.65 -31.06
CA LEU A 156 51.38 -47.02 -30.94
C LEU A 156 50.89 -47.93 -32.07
N HIS A 157 49.62 -47.78 -32.49
CA HIS A 157 49.07 -48.57 -33.59
C HIS A 157 49.80 -48.27 -34.92
N VAL A 158 50.07 -47.00 -35.19
CA VAL A 158 50.85 -46.58 -36.37
C VAL A 158 52.24 -47.20 -36.33
N GLU A 159 52.96 -47.09 -35.21
CA GLU A 159 54.32 -47.61 -35.11
C GLU A 159 54.38 -49.15 -35.14
N ASN A 160 53.39 -49.84 -34.59
CA ASN A 160 53.30 -51.30 -34.77
C ASN A 160 53.03 -51.68 -36.24
N GLY A 161 52.26 -50.87 -36.97
CA GLY A 161 52.09 -51.00 -38.42
C GLY A 161 53.40 -50.82 -39.20
N THR A 162 54.24 -49.85 -38.81
CA THR A 162 55.56 -49.65 -39.44
C THR A 162 56.48 -50.84 -39.20
N VAL A 163 56.53 -51.37 -37.97
CA VAL A 163 57.26 -52.61 -37.64
C VAL A 163 56.81 -53.80 -38.50
N ALA A 164 55.50 -54.02 -38.62
CA ALA A 164 54.94 -55.12 -39.41
C ALA A 164 55.32 -55.02 -40.90
N ASN A 165 55.27 -53.82 -41.47
CA ASN A 165 55.67 -53.55 -42.86
C ASN A 165 57.16 -53.81 -43.09
N LEU A 166 58.04 -53.36 -42.18
CA LEU A 166 59.47 -53.59 -42.28
C LEU A 166 59.84 -55.07 -42.14
N LYS A 167 59.22 -55.80 -41.20
CA LYS A 167 59.40 -57.26 -41.06
C LYS A 167 58.95 -58.01 -42.30
N THR A 168 57.87 -57.57 -42.95
CA THR A 168 57.40 -58.17 -44.20
C THR A 168 58.41 -57.99 -45.33
N ARG A 169 58.98 -56.80 -45.48
CA ARG A 169 60.03 -56.53 -46.48
C ARG A 169 61.29 -57.37 -46.22
N LEU A 170 61.73 -57.46 -44.97
CA LEU A 170 62.88 -58.29 -44.59
C LEU A 170 62.64 -59.78 -44.89
N LYS A 171 61.42 -60.28 -44.65
CA LYS A 171 61.03 -61.64 -45.02
C LYS A 171 61.07 -61.85 -46.54
N GLN A 172 60.59 -60.90 -47.34
CA GLN A 172 60.63 -60.95 -48.80
C GLN A 172 62.06 -60.98 -49.33
N ASN A 173 62.94 -60.12 -48.83
CA ASN A 173 64.36 -60.11 -49.21
C ASN A 173 65.05 -61.42 -48.85
N LYS A 174 64.80 -61.99 -47.67
CA LYS A 174 65.33 -63.32 -47.30
C LYS A 174 64.88 -64.41 -48.27
N GLN A 175 63.61 -64.41 -48.69
CA GLN A 175 63.10 -65.36 -49.68
C GLN A 175 63.79 -65.18 -51.05
N GLN A 176 64.04 -63.93 -51.47
CA GLN A 176 64.76 -63.65 -52.70
C GLN A 176 66.22 -64.11 -52.65
N ILE A 177 66.92 -63.90 -51.54
CA ILE A 177 68.27 -64.44 -51.33
C ILE A 177 68.26 -65.97 -51.48
N THR A 178 67.35 -66.66 -50.79
CA THR A 178 67.23 -68.13 -50.91
C THR A 178 66.94 -68.56 -52.35
N HIS A 179 66.13 -67.81 -53.10
CA HIS A 179 65.86 -68.09 -54.52
C HIS A 179 67.13 -67.96 -55.38
N GLU A 180 67.89 -66.88 -55.22
CA GLU A 180 69.13 -66.64 -55.96
C GLU A 180 70.24 -67.62 -55.58
N GLU A 181 70.32 -68.05 -54.31
CA GLU A 181 71.24 -69.11 -53.87
C GLU A 181 70.90 -70.46 -54.51
N ASN A 182 69.61 -70.81 -54.59
CA ASN A 182 69.18 -72.02 -55.29
C ASN A 182 69.50 -71.97 -56.78
N ARG A 183 69.28 -70.81 -57.43
CA ARG A 183 69.66 -70.58 -58.82
C ARG A 183 71.17 -70.73 -59.04
N ARG A 184 71.99 -70.19 -58.13
CA ARG A 184 73.46 -70.37 -58.15
C ARG A 184 73.83 -71.84 -58.08
N ASN A 185 73.22 -72.60 -57.17
CA ASN A 185 73.49 -74.04 -57.01
C ASN A 185 73.11 -74.83 -58.28
N GLN A 186 71.98 -74.52 -58.90
CA GLN A 186 71.57 -75.13 -60.18
C GLN A 186 72.57 -74.81 -61.32
N LEU A 187 73.00 -73.56 -61.44
CA LEU A 187 74.00 -73.16 -62.44
C LEU A 187 75.35 -73.87 -62.23
N LEU A 188 75.78 -74.02 -60.98
CA LEU A 188 77.00 -74.77 -60.64
C LEU A 188 76.89 -76.24 -61.03
N GLU A 189 75.74 -76.87 -60.80
CA GLU A 189 75.52 -78.27 -61.16
C GLU A 189 75.46 -78.46 -62.68
N ASN A 190 74.75 -77.58 -63.38
CA ASN A 190 74.73 -77.55 -64.85
C ASN A 190 76.12 -77.33 -65.45
N HIS A 191 76.93 -76.45 -64.85
CA HIS A 191 78.32 -76.22 -65.26
C HIS A 191 79.18 -77.48 -65.13
N LYS A 192 79.04 -78.24 -64.04
CA LYS A 192 79.74 -79.53 -63.87
C LYS A 192 79.32 -80.54 -64.95
N GLY A 193 78.02 -80.65 -65.22
CA GLY A 193 77.48 -81.52 -66.27
C GLY A 193 78.07 -81.20 -67.65
N LEU A 194 78.00 -79.93 -68.07
CA LEU A 194 78.58 -79.49 -69.35
C LEU A 194 80.09 -79.67 -69.44
N LYS A 195 80.83 -79.54 -68.33
CA LYS A 195 82.27 -79.81 -68.30
C LYS A 195 82.58 -81.28 -68.55
N SER A 196 81.80 -82.19 -67.95
CA SER A 196 81.87 -83.63 -68.23
C SER A 196 81.55 -83.93 -69.70
N ASP A 197 80.53 -83.29 -70.27
CA ASP A 197 80.15 -83.50 -71.68
C ASP A 197 81.20 -82.93 -72.64
N LEU A 198 81.85 -81.81 -72.29
CA LEU A 198 83.00 -81.27 -73.02
C LEU A 198 84.16 -82.27 -73.06
N GLU A 199 84.48 -82.91 -71.92
CA GLU A 199 85.53 -83.93 -71.85
C GLU A 199 85.18 -85.17 -72.68
N LYS A 200 83.93 -85.65 -72.61
CA LYS A 200 83.45 -86.77 -73.43
C LYS A 200 83.55 -86.47 -74.93
N SER A 201 83.06 -85.30 -75.36
CA SER A 201 83.08 -84.89 -76.76
C SER A 201 84.52 -84.71 -77.28
N LYS A 202 85.43 -84.12 -76.49
CA LYS A 202 86.86 -84.03 -76.84
C LYS A 202 87.50 -85.40 -77.06
N ASN A 203 87.23 -86.37 -76.19
CA ASN A 203 87.82 -87.70 -76.23
C ASN A 203 87.21 -88.65 -77.29
N GLN A 204 86.15 -88.24 -77.98
CA GLN A 204 85.53 -89.03 -79.04
C GLN A 204 86.48 -89.21 -80.24
N LYS A 205 86.76 -90.46 -80.63
CA LYS A 205 87.60 -90.82 -81.78
C LYS A 205 86.75 -91.15 -83.00
N PHE A 206 87.31 -90.92 -84.20
CA PHE A 206 86.65 -91.31 -85.45
C PHE A 206 86.86 -92.80 -85.68
N GLU A 207 85.76 -93.55 -85.73
CA GLU A 207 85.74 -94.96 -86.11
C GLU A 207 85.02 -95.09 -87.45
N HIS A 208 85.71 -95.65 -88.45
CA HIS A 208 85.14 -95.96 -89.76
C HIS A 208 85.51 -97.38 -90.13
N LEU A 209 84.49 -98.21 -90.34
CA LEU A 209 84.63 -99.57 -90.84
C LEU A 209 84.80 -99.51 -92.35
N ASP A 210 86.00 -99.83 -92.83
CA ASP A 210 86.33 -99.89 -94.26
C ASP A 210 85.72 -101.18 -94.85
N ASP A 211 84.43 -101.15 -95.19
CA ASP A 211 83.78 -102.26 -95.90
C ASP A 211 84.18 -102.20 -97.39
N ASN A 212 85.33 -102.82 -97.69
CA ASN A 212 85.98 -102.77 -99.01
C ASN A 212 85.31 -103.66 -100.07
N VAL A 213 84.14 -104.20 -99.78
CA VAL A 213 83.40 -105.13 -100.63
C VAL A 213 82.04 -104.55 -100.94
N CYS A 214 81.72 -104.43 -102.22
CA CYS A 214 80.41 -103.96 -102.66
C CYS A 214 79.34 -104.93 -102.18
N SER A 215 78.49 -104.48 -101.26
CA SER A 215 77.42 -105.25 -100.64
C SER A 215 76.29 -105.67 -101.61
N CYS A 216 76.37 -105.30 -102.89
CA CYS A 216 75.38 -105.64 -103.92
C CYS A 216 75.90 -106.60 -105.01
N CYS A 217 77.21 -106.63 -105.30
CA CYS A 217 77.80 -107.52 -106.34
C CYS A 217 79.04 -108.30 -105.86
N GLY A 218 79.47 -108.15 -104.61
CA GLY A 218 80.60 -108.88 -104.01
C GLY A 218 81.99 -108.49 -104.54
N GLN A 219 82.06 -107.47 -105.38
CA GLN A 219 83.31 -107.00 -105.99
C GLN A 219 84.03 -105.99 -105.07
N GLN A 220 85.36 -106.02 -105.03
CA GLN A 220 86.14 -105.03 -104.28
C GLN A 220 85.83 -103.61 -104.80
N LEU A 221 85.41 -102.73 -103.89
CA LEU A 221 85.12 -101.34 -104.26
C LEU A 221 86.43 -100.62 -104.61
N PRO A 222 86.44 -99.77 -105.66
CA PRO A 222 87.61 -98.97 -106.00
C PRO A 222 88.10 -98.19 -104.77
N THR A 223 89.41 -98.22 -104.54
CA THR A 223 90.06 -97.55 -103.40
C THR A 223 89.71 -96.06 -103.33
N GLU A 224 89.51 -95.40 -104.47
CA GLU A 224 89.05 -94.00 -104.52
C GLU A 224 87.66 -93.80 -103.89
N GLN A 225 86.70 -94.70 -104.12
CA GLN A 225 85.33 -94.56 -103.61
C GLN A 225 85.23 -94.85 -102.10
N VAL A 226 86.02 -95.81 -101.60
CA VAL A 226 86.13 -96.09 -100.16
C VAL A 226 86.81 -94.91 -99.44
N ASN A 227 87.87 -94.35 -100.03
CA ASN A 227 88.56 -93.19 -99.47
C ASN A 227 87.65 -91.95 -99.47
N GLU A 228 86.87 -91.72 -100.54
CA GLU A 228 85.92 -90.60 -100.59
C GLU A 228 84.78 -90.76 -99.55
N ALA A 229 84.29 -91.99 -99.32
CA ALA A 229 83.31 -92.28 -98.29
C ALA A 229 83.89 -92.06 -96.87
N ARG A 230 85.13 -92.48 -96.63
CA ARG A 230 85.86 -92.24 -95.38
C ARG A 230 86.11 -90.75 -95.15
N GLU A 231 86.51 -90.01 -96.18
CA GLU A 231 86.70 -88.56 -96.11
C GLU A 231 85.39 -87.82 -95.82
N LYS A 232 84.29 -88.17 -96.50
CA LYS A 232 82.96 -87.61 -96.21
C LYS A 232 82.48 -87.94 -94.79
N ALA A 233 82.73 -89.17 -94.31
CA ALA A 233 82.40 -89.56 -92.95
C ALA A 233 83.26 -88.81 -91.90
N LEU A 234 84.55 -88.64 -92.17
CA LEU A 234 85.48 -87.88 -91.33
C LEU A 234 85.09 -86.40 -91.29
N GLN A 235 84.74 -85.80 -92.44
CA GLN A 235 84.24 -84.43 -92.53
C GLN A 235 82.94 -84.26 -91.74
N LYS A 236 81.96 -85.18 -91.89
CA LYS A 236 80.71 -85.15 -91.11
C LYS A 236 80.97 -85.29 -89.61
N PHE A 237 81.87 -86.17 -89.20
CA PHE A 237 82.28 -86.34 -87.81
C PHE A 237 82.93 -85.07 -87.25
N ASN A 238 83.89 -84.48 -87.98
CA ASN A 238 84.57 -83.25 -87.57
C ASN A 238 83.60 -82.07 -87.48
N VAL A 239 82.68 -81.91 -88.44
CA VAL A 239 81.64 -80.87 -88.40
C VAL A 239 80.69 -81.07 -87.22
N LYS A 240 80.23 -82.30 -86.97
CA LYS A 240 79.35 -82.62 -85.83
C LYS A 240 80.05 -82.36 -84.50
N LYS A 241 81.27 -82.87 -84.34
CA LYS A 241 82.09 -82.69 -83.13
C LYS A 241 82.41 -81.21 -82.89
N SER A 242 82.76 -80.46 -83.93
CA SER A 242 83.01 -79.02 -83.82
C SER A 242 81.75 -78.25 -83.37
N LYS A 243 80.58 -78.54 -83.96
CA LYS A 243 79.31 -77.91 -83.57
C LYS A 243 78.90 -78.26 -82.13
N GLU A 244 79.12 -79.50 -81.72
CA GLU A 244 78.85 -79.96 -80.36
C GLU A 244 79.76 -79.24 -79.34
N LEU A 245 81.07 -79.17 -79.62
CA LEU A 245 82.02 -78.43 -78.78
C LEU A 245 81.68 -76.94 -78.71
N GLU A 246 81.30 -76.31 -79.82
CA GLU A 246 80.88 -74.89 -79.86
C GLU A 246 79.60 -74.66 -79.03
N THR A 247 78.63 -75.56 -79.13
CA THR A 247 77.36 -75.49 -78.37
C THR A 247 77.61 -75.63 -76.87
N ILE A 248 78.45 -76.60 -76.48
CA ILE A 248 78.84 -76.80 -75.08
C ILE A 248 79.61 -75.58 -74.57
N GLN A 249 80.57 -75.06 -75.33
CA GLN A 249 81.36 -73.89 -74.94
C GLN A 249 80.50 -72.62 -74.80
N THR A 250 79.55 -72.40 -75.72
CA THR A 250 78.58 -71.29 -75.64
C THR A 250 77.70 -71.41 -74.40
N SER A 251 77.23 -72.63 -74.10
CA SER A 251 76.42 -72.89 -72.90
C SER A 251 77.23 -72.68 -71.60
N ILE A 252 78.49 -73.11 -71.55
CA ILE A 252 79.41 -72.84 -70.43
C ILE A 252 79.60 -71.34 -70.23
N ASN A 253 79.88 -70.59 -71.31
CA ASN A 253 80.06 -69.14 -71.24
C ASN A 253 78.78 -68.43 -70.76
N HIS A 254 77.60 -68.90 -71.20
CA HIS A 254 76.32 -68.37 -70.74
C HIS A 254 76.10 -68.61 -69.24
N ILE A 255 76.34 -69.82 -68.75
CA ILE A 255 76.23 -70.15 -67.31
C ILE A 255 77.19 -69.30 -66.46
N ILE A 256 78.42 -69.10 -66.91
CA ILE A 256 79.40 -68.25 -66.21
C ILE A 256 78.92 -66.79 -66.17
N SER A 257 78.36 -66.28 -67.27
CA SER A 257 77.81 -64.93 -67.35
C SER A 257 76.63 -64.74 -66.38
N GLU A 258 75.70 -65.69 -66.34
CA GLU A 258 74.55 -65.66 -65.42
C GLU A 258 74.98 -65.82 -63.96
N GLY A 259 75.93 -66.71 -63.68
CA GLY A 259 76.45 -66.92 -62.33
C GLY A 259 77.16 -65.69 -61.75
N LYS A 260 77.86 -64.90 -62.59
CA LYS A 260 78.50 -63.64 -62.18
C LYS A 260 77.49 -62.57 -61.72
N LYS A 261 76.25 -62.60 -62.21
CA LYS A 261 75.20 -61.64 -61.85
C LYS A 261 74.58 -61.92 -60.48
N ILE A 262 74.66 -63.16 -59.97
CA ILE A 262 73.96 -63.57 -58.75
C ILE A 262 74.61 -62.98 -57.48
N LYS A 263 75.94 -63.03 -57.38
CA LYS A 263 76.68 -62.54 -56.20
C LYS A 263 76.35 -61.07 -55.83
N PRO A 264 76.39 -60.09 -56.76
CA PRO A 264 76.07 -58.70 -56.42
C PRO A 264 74.59 -58.50 -56.05
N ILE A 265 73.67 -59.34 -56.54
CA ILE A 265 72.25 -59.30 -56.15
C ILE A 265 72.10 -59.74 -54.69
N ILE A 266 72.75 -60.84 -54.31
CA ILE A 266 72.73 -61.34 -52.93
C ILE A 266 73.35 -60.32 -51.97
N GLU A 267 74.54 -59.78 -52.29
CA GLU A 267 75.22 -58.78 -51.45
C GLU A 267 74.37 -57.53 -51.22
N LYS A 268 73.66 -57.06 -52.26
CA LYS A 268 72.73 -55.93 -52.14
C LYS A 268 71.54 -56.25 -51.24
N LEU A 269 70.93 -57.43 -51.39
CA LEU A 269 69.80 -57.86 -50.56
C LEU A 269 70.20 -58.08 -49.09
N GLU A 270 71.44 -58.52 -48.84
CA GLU A 270 72.01 -58.65 -47.50
C GLU A 270 72.24 -57.28 -46.84
N ASP A 271 72.77 -56.31 -47.57
CA ASP A 271 72.92 -54.93 -47.08
C ASP A 271 71.55 -54.28 -46.79
N ASP A 272 70.58 -54.45 -47.69
CA ASP A 272 69.20 -54.02 -47.50
C ASP A 272 68.57 -54.67 -46.26
N ASN A 273 68.85 -55.96 -46.00
CA ASN A 273 68.37 -56.67 -44.81
C ASN A 273 68.98 -56.12 -43.52
N ASN A 274 70.28 -55.79 -43.51
CA ASN A 274 70.92 -55.17 -42.35
C ASN A 274 70.30 -53.80 -42.04
N ASN A 275 70.09 -52.99 -43.08
CA ASN A 275 69.43 -51.69 -42.96
C ASN A 275 67.97 -51.81 -42.49
N LEU A 276 67.21 -52.80 -43.00
CA LEU A 276 65.86 -53.09 -42.54
C LEU A 276 65.84 -53.54 -41.08
N GLN A 277 66.81 -54.35 -40.64
CA GLN A 277 66.90 -54.82 -39.27
C GLN A 277 67.17 -53.68 -38.28
N ILE A 278 68.03 -52.72 -38.63
CA ILE A 278 68.26 -51.50 -37.84
C ILE A 278 66.93 -50.72 -37.68
N LYS A 279 66.21 -50.49 -38.78
CA LYS A 279 64.92 -49.77 -38.76
C LYS A 279 63.85 -50.51 -37.96
N ILE A 280 63.82 -51.84 -37.99
CA ILE A 280 62.92 -52.65 -37.16
C ILE A 280 63.22 -52.43 -35.69
N ASN A 281 64.49 -52.52 -35.28
CA ASN A 281 64.88 -52.33 -33.88
C ASN A 281 64.52 -50.93 -33.38
N GLU A 282 64.77 -49.89 -34.18
CA GLU A 282 64.40 -48.50 -33.83
C GLU A 282 62.89 -48.33 -33.65
N ALA A 283 62.08 -48.89 -34.56
CA ALA A 283 60.62 -48.82 -34.49
C ALA A 283 60.07 -49.65 -33.30
N GLU A 284 60.64 -50.82 -33.01
CA GLU A 284 60.28 -51.62 -31.84
C GLU A 284 60.61 -50.91 -30.51
N GLU A 285 61.76 -50.23 -30.43
CA GLU A 285 62.10 -49.39 -29.27
C GLU A 285 61.10 -48.25 -29.08
N ARG A 286 60.68 -47.59 -30.16
CA ARG A 286 59.66 -46.53 -30.09
C ARG A 286 58.31 -47.08 -29.63
N SER A 287 57.84 -48.19 -30.20
CA SER A 287 56.63 -48.87 -29.75
C SER A 287 56.69 -49.22 -28.26
N ALA A 288 57.82 -49.76 -27.78
CA ALA A 288 58.00 -50.08 -26.36
C ALA A 288 57.95 -48.83 -25.46
N ARG A 289 58.56 -47.71 -25.89
CA ARG A 289 58.49 -46.43 -25.17
C ARG A 289 57.06 -45.89 -25.09
N ILE A 290 56.30 -45.93 -26.19
CA ILE A 290 54.91 -45.47 -26.23
C ILE A 290 54.05 -46.37 -25.33
N GLN A 291 54.22 -47.70 -25.38
CA GLN A 291 53.51 -48.65 -24.52
C GLN A 291 53.79 -48.38 -23.03
N ASN A 292 55.04 -48.10 -22.67
CA ASN A 292 55.39 -47.74 -21.29
C ASN A 292 54.75 -46.42 -20.84
N LYS A 293 54.65 -45.41 -21.73
CA LYS A 293 53.92 -44.17 -21.44
C LYS A 293 52.42 -44.43 -21.22
N ILE A 294 51.79 -45.27 -22.04
CA ILE A 294 50.38 -45.67 -21.86
C ILE A 294 50.18 -46.39 -20.53
N ASN A 295 51.03 -47.37 -20.20
CA ASN A 295 50.94 -48.11 -18.95
C ASN A 295 51.13 -47.20 -17.73
N LYS A 296 52.08 -46.26 -17.80
CA LYS A 296 52.30 -45.27 -16.76
C LYS A 296 51.08 -44.35 -16.59
N LEU A 297 50.43 -43.91 -17.67
CA LEU A 297 49.21 -43.10 -17.58
C LEU A 297 48.01 -43.90 -17.06
N LYS A 298 47.92 -45.21 -17.35
CA LYS A 298 46.89 -46.09 -16.80
C LYS A 298 47.05 -46.35 -15.30
N THR A 299 48.29 -46.39 -14.79
CA THR A 299 48.57 -46.61 -13.37
C THR A 299 48.69 -45.32 -12.56
N THR A 300 49.03 -44.20 -13.21
CA THR A 300 49.03 -42.87 -12.58
C THR A 300 47.60 -42.34 -12.55
N HIS A 301 46.81 -42.82 -11.58
CA HIS A 301 45.57 -42.16 -11.24
C HIS A 301 45.92 -40.80 -10.63
N VAL A 302 45.71 -39.71 -11.36
CA VAL A 302 45.72 -38.38 -10.76
C VAL A 302 44.45 -38.32 -9.93
N ASP A 303 44.58 -38.57 -8.64
CA ASP A 303 43.48 -38.47 -7.70
C ASP A 303 43.01 -37.02 -7.65
N VAL A 304 41.91 -36.74 -8.36
CA VAL A 304 41.29 -35.41 -8.45
C VAL A 304 40.98 -34.87 -7.07
N THR A 305 40.72 -35.75 -6.09
CA THR A 305 40.39 -35.35 -4.72
C THR A 305 41.55 -34.64 -4.01
N GLN A 306 42.78 -34.77 -4.53
CA GLN A 306 43.96 -34.15 -3.95
C GLN A 306 44.30 -32.78 -4.50
N THR A 307 43.64 -32.33 -5.58
CA THR A 307 43.89 -31.01 -6.17
C THR A 307 43.37 -29.90 -5.26
N ASP A 308 44.05 -28.76 -5.27
CA ASP A 308 43.67 -27.59 -4.46
C ASP A 308 42.28 -27.07 -4.87
N GLU A 309 41.97 -27.10 -6.16
CA GLU A 309 40.64 -26.74 -6.70
C GLU A 309 39.53 -27.65 -6.15
N TYR A 310 39.73 -28.98 -6.12
CA TYR A 310 38.74 -29.91 -5.58
C TYR A 310 38.51 -29.68 -4.08
N LYS A 311 39.59 -29.51 -3.32
CA LYS A 311 39.53 -29.26 -1.87
C LYS A 311 38.82 -27.95 -1.55
N ALA A 312 39.06 -26.89 -2.33
CA ALA A 312 38.39 -25.61 -2.18
C ALA A 312 36.86 -25.73 -2.39
N VAL A 313 36.42 -26.36 -3.49
CA VAL A 313 34.98 -26.57 -3.76
C VAL A 313 34.34 -27.46 -2.70
N MET A 314 35.03 -28.50 -2.22
CA MET A 314 34.55 -29.35 -1.13
C MET A 314 34.41 -28.62 0.21
N LEU A 315 35.30 -27.67 0.52
CA LEU A 315 35.17 -26.81 1.70
C LEU A 315 33.92 -25.93 1.60
N GLU A 316 33.69 -25.28 0.46
CA GLU A 316 32.50 -24.45 0.23
C GLU A 316 31.19 -25.27 0.34
N ILE A 317 31.18 -26.50 -0.21
CA ILE A 317 30.04 -27.43 -0.06
C ILE A 317 29.78 -27.75 1.42
N ASN A 318 30.84 -28.00 2.21
CA ASN A 318 30.72 -28.27 3.64
C ASN A 318 30.18 -27.05 4.41
N GLU A 319 30.66 -25.85 4.11
CA GLU A 319 30.17 -24.61 4.71
C GLU A 319 28.68 -24.38 4.40
N ILE A 320 28.26 -24.60 3.14
CA ILE A 320 26.85 -24.51 2.75
C ILE A 320 26.01 -25.56 3.51
N ASN A 321 26.50 -26.79 3.66
CA ASN A 321 25.79 -27.83 4.40
C ASN A 321 25.66 -27.52 5.90
N GLN A 322 26.68 -26.92 6.53
CA GLN A 322 26.60 -26.43 7.91
C GLN A 322 25.57 -25.29 8.06
N LYS A 323 25.54 -24.35 7.11
CA LYS A 323 24.51 -23.30 7.09
C LYS A 323 23.11 -23.91 6.95
N ARG A 324 22.94 -24.91 6.08
CA ARG A 324 21.68 -25.65 5.91
C ARG A 324 21.27 -26.45 7.13
N SER A 325 22.18 -27.03 7.90
CA SER A 325 21.80 -27.76 9.13
C SER A 325 21.23 -26.83 10.20
N ASN A 326 21.70 -25.59 10.23
CA ASN A 326 21.26 -24.57 11.18
C ASN A 326 20.13 -23.68 10.64
N ILE A 327 19.69 -23.87 9.39
CA ILE A 327 18.77 -22.96 8.71
C ILE A 327 17.43 -22.79 9.43
N ARG A 328 16.91 -23.86 10.04
CA ARG A 328 15.66 -23.79 10.82
C ARG A 328 15.80 -22.86 12.02
N LYS A 329 16.95 -22.93 12.70
CA LYS A 329 17.25 -22.05 13.83
C LYS A 329 17.43 -20.61 13.36
N THR A 330 18.18 -20.39 12.28
CA THR A 330 18.35 -19.05 11.68
C THR A 330 17.02 -18.43 11.26
N ILE A 331 16.16 -19.20 10.58
CA ILE A 331 14.80 -18.76 10.21
C ILE A 331 14.00 -18.39 11.46
N GLN A 332 14.03 -19.24 12.49
CA GLN A 332 13.29 -18.98 13.72
C GLN A 332 13.80 -17.75 14.47
N ASP A 333 15.11 -17.57 14.58
CA ASP A 333 15.73 -16.40 15.23
C ASP A 333 15.40 -15.11 14.44
N ASN A 334 15.45 -15.15 13.10
CA ASN A 334 15.10 -14.01 12.24
C ASN A 334 13.61 -13.66 12.33
N VAL A 335 12.72 -14.66 12.28
CA VAL A 335 11.27 -14.45 12.44
C VAL A 335 10.96 -13.88 13.82
N SER A 336 11.61 -14.39 14.88
CA SER A 336 11.45 -13.85 16.24
C SER A 336 11.86 -12.38 16.30
N GLY A 337 13.01 -12.01 15.73
CA GLY A 337 13.47 -10.62 15.72
C GLY A 337 12.57 -9.68 14.91
N ILE A 338 11.88 -10.19 13.87
CA ILE A 338 10.85 -9.42 13.15
C ILE A 338 9.58 -9.31 13.98
N ASP A 339 9.13 -10.40 14.61
CA ASP A 339 7.94 -10.43 15.48
C ASP A 339 8.08 -9.44 16.65
N ASP A 340 9.26 -9.35 17.27
CA ASP A 340 9.55 -8.39 18.34
C ASP A 340 9.40 -6.94 17.84
N LYS A 341 9.97 -6.61 16.68
CA LYS A 341 9.85 -5.27 16.07
C LYS A 341 8.41 -4.93 15.69
N ILE A 342 7.67 -5.89 15.12
CA ILE A 342 6.25 -5.71 14.81
C ILE A 342 5.47 -5.43 16.11
N SER A 343 5.79 -6.13 17.19
CA SER A 343 5.16 -5.91 18.49
C SER A 343 5.40 -4.50 19.03
N GLU A 344 6.65 -4.04 19.02
CA GLU A 344 7.03 -2.68 19.43
C GLU A 344 6.30 -1.61 18.61
N LEU A 345 6.34 -1.72 17.28
CA LEU A 345 5.65 -0.80 16.38
C LEU A 345 4.13 -0.84 16.54
N THR A 346 3.55 -2.02 16.82
CA THR A 346 2.11 -2.16 17.07
C THR A 346 1.71 -1.48 18.38
N GLN A 347 2.57 -1.55 19.40
CA GLN A 347 2.36 -0.82 20.64
C GLN A 347 2.43 0.70 20.42
N GLU A 348 3.46 1.19 19.73
CA GLU A 348 3.60 2.62 19.38
C GLU A 348 2.36 3.11 18.59
N LYS A 349 1.92 2.31 17.61
CA LYS A 349 0.69 2.58 16.83
C LYS A 349 -0.54 2.68 17.73
N SER A 350 -0.72 1.75 18.67
CA SER A 350 -1.85 1.73 19.60
C SER A 350 -1.88 2.99 20.47
N GLU A 351 -0.73 3.44 20.97
CA GLU A 351 -0.61 4.68 21.76
C GLU A 351 -1.02 5.92 20.95
N ILE A 352 -0.63 5.99 19.68
CA ILE A 352 -1.07 7.06 18.77
C ILE A 352 -2.59 6.98 18.51
N GLU A 353 -3.15 5.79 18.32
CA GLU A 353 -4.60 5.61 18.11
C GLU A 353 -5.44 6.06 19.31
N VAL A 354 -4.97 5.79 20.52
CA VAL A 354 -5.58 6.30 21.75
C VAL A 354 -5.57 7.82 21.74
N SER A 355 -4.42 8.44 21.45
CA SER A 355 -4.27 9.91 21.42
C SER A 355 -5.21 10.56 20.39
N ARG A 356 -5.31 9.99 19.18
CA ARG A 356 -6.24 10.43 18.13
C ARG A 356 -7.71 10.27 18.53
N SER A 357 -8.04 9.19 19.25
CA SER A 357 -9.39 8.97 19.77
C SER A 357 -9.79 10.04 20.79
N ILE A 358 -8.86 10.40 21.69
CA ILE A 358 -9.04 11.47 22.65
C ILE A 358 -9.22 12.82 21.94
N GLU A 359 -8.37 13.15 20.96
CA GLU A 359 -8.50 14.38 20.16
C GLU A 359 -9.87 14.49 19.50
N LYS A 360 -10.33 13.41 18.86
CA LYS A 360 -11.65 13.35 18.23
C LYS A 360 -12.78 13.52 19.23
N SER A 361 -12.66 12.91 20.41
CA SER A 361 -13.66 13.05 21.49
C SER A 361 -13.71 14.49 22.00
N ASN A 362 -12.56 15.13 22.23
CA ASN A 362 -12.48 16.53 22.64
C ASN A 362 -13.10 17.47 21.61
N LYS A 363 -12.83 17.23 20.31
CA LYS A 363 -13.45 18.02 19.23
C LYS A 363 -14.97 17.92 19.23
N HIS A 364 -15.52 16.72 19.48
CA HIS A 364 -16.97 16.57 19.63
C HIS A 364 -17.51 17.34 20.85
N LEU A 365 -16.78 17.33 21.97
CA LEU A 365 -17.14 18.13 23.14
C LEU A 365 -17.08 19.65 22.84
N ASP A 366 -16.14 20.11 22.02
CA ASP A 366 -16.09 21.50 21.53
C ASP A 366 -17.33 21.86 20.70
N ASP A 367 -17.77 20.97 19.81
CA ASP A 367 -18.99 21.18 19.01
C ASP A 367 -20.22 21.31 19.93
N VAL A 368 -20.35 20.44 20.94
CA VAL A 368 -21.43 20.53 21.95
C VAL A 368 -21.38 21.83 22.74
N ILE A 369 -20.19 22.30 23.13
CA ILE A 369 -20.04 23.59 23.81
C ILE A 369 -20.47 24.74 22.90
N SER A 370 -20.14 24.67 21.61
CA SER A 370 -20.58 25.68 20.64
C SER A 370 -22.11 25.68 20.46
N GLU A 371 -22.74 24.51 20.43
CA GLU A 371 -24.21 24.40 20.37
C GLU A 371 -24.87 25.00 21.61
N LEU A 372 -24.33 24.73 22.80
CA LEU A 372 -24.83 25.31 24.06
C LEU A 372 -24.72 26.84 24.09
N ARG A 373 -23.64 27.42 23.53
CA ARG A 373 -23.49 28.88 23.41
C ARG A 373 -24.49 29.49 22.43
N ASN A 374 -24.68 28.85 21.27
CA ASN A 374 -25.69 29.29 20.31
C ASN A 374 -27.11 29.22 20.90
N GLU A 375 -27.38 28.23 21.75
CA GLU A 375 -28.65 28.14 22.47
C GLU A 375 -28.79 29.24 23.53
N GLU A 376 -27.71 29.60 24.23
CA GLU A 376 -27.71 30.74 25.17
C GLU A 376 -28.10 32.04 24.47
N ASP A 377 -27.50 32.33 23.32
CA ASP A 377 -27.80 33.53 22.52
C ASP A 377 -29.27 33.55 22.08
N ARG A 378 -29.79 32.43 21.58
CA ARG A 378 -31.21 32.31 21.20
C ARG A 378 -32.15 32.54 22.38
N LEU A 379 -31.84 31.97 23.54
CA LEU A 379 -32.64 32.15 24.75
C LEU A 379 -32.59 33.60 25.25
N LEU A 380 -31.46 34.29 25.10
CA LEU A 380 -31.34 35.71 25.42
C LEU A 380 -32.23 36.57 24.50
N ASP A 381 -32.20 36.31 23.19
CA ASP A 381 -33.06 36.99 22.21
C ASP A 381 -34.54 36.75 22.50
N GLU A 382 -34.94 35.50 22.80
CA GLU A 382 -36.32 35.17 23.16
C GLU A 382 -36.75 35.86 24.46
N LYS A 383 -35.86 35.93 25.45
CA LYS A 383 -36.13 36.61 26.72
C LYS A 383 -36.33 38.11 26.50
N GLU A 384 -35.50 38.74 25.68
CA GLU A 384 -35.63 40.17 25.36
C GLU A 384 -36.98 40.44 24.70
N LYS A 385 -37.33 39.64 23.68
CA LYS A 385 -38.63 39.72 23.01
C LYS A 385 -39.80 39.59 23.99
N TYR A 386 -39.83 38.54 24.83
CA TYR A 386 -40.92 38.37 25.78
C TYR A 386 -40.97 39.47 26.85
N SER A 387 -39.81 40.02 27.23
CA SER A 387 -39.74 41.14 28.17
C SER A 387 -40.30 42.42 27.55
N HIS A 388 -40.04 42.65 26.27
CA HIS A 388 -40.60 43.75 25.49
C HIS A 388 -42.12 43.59 25.33
N ASP A 389 -42.60 42.41 24.94
CA ASP A 389 -44.03 42.09 24.86
C ASP A 389 -44.74 42.37 26.21
N LEU A 390 -44.14 41.93 27.32
CA LEU A 390 -44.68 42.15 28.66
C LEU A 390 -44.72 43.64 29.04
N TYR A 391 -43.71 44.41 28.61
CA TYR A 391 -43.68 45.86 28.79
C TYR A 391 -44.84 46.53 28.03
N ILE A 392 -45.04 46.21 26.75
CA ILE A 392 -46.15 46.74 25.94
C ILE A 392 -47.51 46.46 26.62
N LEU A 393 -47.71 45.24 27.13
CA LEU A 393 -48.95 44.89 27.84
C LEU A 393 -49.17 45.73 29.12
N LYS A 394 -48.09 46.03 29.86
CA LYS A 394 -48.15 46.86 31.08
C LYS A 394 -48.42 48.33 30.73
N GLU A 395 -47.73 48.86 29.72
CA GLU A 395 -47.92 50.24 29.24
C GLU A 395 -49.32 50.45 28.69
N PHE A 396 -49.86 49.49 27.93
CA PHE A 396 -51.23 49.54 27.44
C PHE A 396 -52.24 49.58 28.60
N THR A 397 -52.07 48.72 29.60
CA THR A 397 -52.93 48.69 30.79
C THR A 397 -52.88 50.04 31.53
N THR A 398 -51.69 50.59 31.72
CA THR A 398 -51.48 51.88 32.40
C THR A 398 -52.08 53.04 31.63
N THR A 399 -51.92 53.05 30.30
CA THR A 399 -52.48 54.09 29.43
C THR A 399 -54.00 54.03 29.42
N LYS A 400 -54.59 52.82 29.31
CA LYS A 400 -56.05 52.63 29.39
C LYS A 400 -56.62 53.14 30.70
N VAL A 401 -55.96 52.81 31.82
CA VAL A 401 -56.33 53.27 33.16
C VAL A 401 -56.22 54.79 33.29
N LYS A 402 -55.16 55.40 32.77
CA LYS A 402 -54.97 56.85 32.79
C LYS A 402 -56.06 57.56 32.00
N MET A 403 -56.33 57.13 30.77
CA MET A 403 -57.40 57.69 29.94
C MET A 403 -58.77 57.54 30.62
N LEU A 404 -59.02 56.42 31.30
CA LEU A 404 -60.26 56.19 32.05
C LEU A 404 -60.42 57.16 33.21
N THR A 405 -59.34 57.41 33.93
CA THR A 405 -59.31 58.37 35.03
C THR A 405 -59.50 59.80 34.55
N GLU A 406 -58.81 60.19 33.46
CA GLU A 406 -58.98 61.51 32.83
C GLU A 406 -60.40 61.71 32.30
N ASN A 407 -60.98 60.70 31.64
CA ASN A 407 -62.34 60.78 31.12
C ASN A 407 -63.39 60.93 32.24
N ILE A 408 -63.18 60.29 33.39
CA ILE A 408 -64.03 60.50 34.58
C ILE A 408 -63.85 61.92 35.12
N ASN A 409 -62.60 62.34 35.35
CA ASN A 409 -62.32 63.63 35.98
C ASN A 409 -62.81 64.82 35.13
N ASN A 410 -62.81 64.69 33.79
CA ASN A 410 -63.32 65.72 32.87
C ASN A 410 -64.83 65.98 32.98
N GLU A 411 -65.61 65.10 33.63
CA GLU A 411 -67.04 65.32 33.87
C GLU A 411 -67.32 66.20 35.10
N PHE A 412 -66.29 66.50 35.90
CA PHE A 412 -66.38 67.27 37.14
C PHE A 412 -65.58 68.57 37.02
N GLU A 413 -66.02 69.64 37.68
CA GLU A 413 -65.33 70.94 37.60
C GLU A 413 -64.20 71.06 38.65
N ILE A 414 -64.33 70.38 39.78
CA ILE A 414 -63.44 70.51 40.95
C ILE A 414 -62.97 69.13 41.44
N ALA A 415 -63.86 68.13 41.42
CA ALA A 415 -63.58 66.81 41.92
C ALA A 415 -62.67 66.04 40.96
N GLU A 416 -61.50 65.65 41.45
CA GLU A 416 -60.68 64.63 40.81
C GLU A 416 -60.85 63.31 41.55
N PHE A 417 -60.64 62.20 40.85
CA PHE A 417 -60.70 60.88 41.42
C PHE A 417 -59.42 60.12 41.12
N LYS A 418 -58.81 59.61 42.18
CA LYS A 418 -57.73 58.62 42.09
C LYS A 418 -58.38 57.24 42.08
N LEU A 419 -58.31 56.58 40.94
CA LEU A 419 -58.98 55.31 40.69
C LEU A 419 -58.06 54.09 40.76
N PHE A 420 -56.75 54.31 40.77
CA PHE A 420 -55.77 53.24 40.85
C PHE A 420 -54.57 53.70 41.69
N ASN A 421 -54.01 52.77 42.46
CA ASN A 421 -52.73 52.92 43.14
C ASN A 421 -51.67 52.19 42.32
N THR A 422 -50.52 52.83 42.09
CA THR A 422 -49.34 52.15 41.57
C THR A 422 -48.60 51.52 42.75
N LEU A 423 -48.58 50.19 42.79
CA LEU A 423 -47.84 49.42 43.79
C LEU A 423 -46.33 49.50 43.53
N VAL A 424 -45.52 49.13 44.53
CA VAL A 424 -44.04 49.18 44.46
C VAL A 424 -43.47 48.32 43.31
N ASN A 425 -44.19 47.27 42.91
CA ASN A 425 -43.84 46.40 41.79
C ASN A 425 -44.31 46.92 40.41
N GLY A 426 -44.92 48.11 40.37
CA GLY A 426 -45.48 48.73 39.16
C GLY A 426 -46.86 48.18 38.74
N GLU A 427 -47.47 47.29 39.52
CA GLU A 427 -48.84 46.83 39.25
C GLU A 427 -49.86 47.87 39.73
N LEU A 428 -51.03 47.88 39.07
CA LEU A 428 -52.12 48.79 39.38
C LEU A 428 -53.14 48.09 40.28
N GLU A 429 -53.36 48.64 41.47
CA GLU A 429 -54.41 48.21 42.38
C GLU A 429 -55.61 49.16 42.27
N GLU A 430 -56.82 48.61 42.16
CA GLU A 430 -58.02 49.43 42.09
C GLU A 430 -58.28 50.17 43.41
N THR A 431 -58.59 51.46 43.31
CA THR A 431 -59.04 52.28 44.44
C THR A 431 -60.10 53.29 43.96
N CYS A 432 -60.61 54.09 44.90
CA CYS A 432 -61.41 55.26 44.58
C CYS A 432 -61.35 56.23 45.75
N SER A 433 -60.55 57.28 45.58
CA SER A 433 -60.48 58.40 46.52
C SER A 433 -60.68 59.71 45.78
N THR A 434 -61.59 60.54 46.29
CA THR A 434 -61.79 61.90 45.80
C THR A 434 -60.62 62.77 46.22
N THR A 435 -60.10 63.54 45.28
CA THR A 435 -59.02 64.50 45.47
C THR A 435 -59.43 65.87 44.95
N VAL A 436 -58.85 66.92 45.50
CA VAL A 436 -58.93 68.27 44.94
C VAL A 436 -57.51 68.81 44.88
N ASN A 437 -57.04 69.18 43.68
CA ASN A 437 -55.68 69.65 43.45
C ASN A 437 -54.61 68.70 44.06
N GLY A 438 -54.80 67.39 43.91
CA GLY A 438 -53.91 66.36 44.46
C GLY A 438 -54.02 66.05 45.96
N VAL A 439 -54.91 66.71 46.72
CA VAL A 439 -55.13 66.43 48.15
C VAL A 439 -56.36 65.54 48.34
N GLU A 440 -56.21 64.40 49.02
CA GLU A 440 -57.30 63.44 49.23
C GLU A 440 -58.33 63.94 50.26
N TYR A 441 -59.60 63.66 49.99
CA TYR A 441 -60.76 64.10 50.77
C TYR A 441 -60.65 63.73 52.26
N ASP A 442 -60.26 62.49 52.54
CA ASP A 442 -60.24 61.92 53.88
C ASP A 442 -58.99 62.33 54.69
N SER A 443 -57.89 62.70 54.04
CA SER A 443 -56.58 62.90 54.70
C SER A 443 -56.14 64.35 54.85
N GLY A 444 -56.68 65.31 54.09
CA GLY A 444 -56.15 66.67 54.11
C GLY A 444 -57.03 67.82 53.64
N LEU A 445 -58.24 67.57 53.11
CA LEU A 445 -59.10 68.67 52.66
C LEU A 445 -59.70 69.47 53.82
N ASN A 446 -59.63 70.81 53.70
CA ASN A 446 -60.31 71.73 54.62
C ASN A 446 -61.84 71.68 54.41
N ASN A 447 -62.62 72.22 55.37
CA ASN A 447 -64.08 72.08 55.34
C ASN A 447 -64.73 72.75 54.11
N ALA A 448 -64.21 73.90 53.69
CA ALA A 448 -64.67 74.60 52.49
C ALA A 448 -64.48 73.76 51.22
N SER A 449 -63.28 73.19 51.02
CA SER A 449 -63.00 72.30 49.89
C SER A 449 -63.84 71.03 49.93
N ARG A 450 -64.10 70.45 51.12
CA ARG A 450 -64.97 69.27 51.27
C ARG A 450 -66.42 69.55 50.88
N ILE A 451 -66.95 70.70 51.26
CA ILE A 451 -68.31 71.10 50.90
C ILE A 451 -68.39 71.38 49.39
N ASN A 452 -67.45 72.17 48.85
CA ASN A 452 -67.45 72.53 47.42
C ASN A 452 -67.25 71.33 46.49
N VAL A 453 -66.33 70.41 46.81
CA VAL A 453 -66.19 69.18 46.00
C VAL A 453 -67.43 68.28 46.10
N GLY A 454 -68.09 68.26 47.26
CA GLY A 454 -69.36 67.56 47.44
C GLY A 454 -70.49 68.15 46.58
N LEU A 455 -70.57 69.47 46.49
CA LEU A 455 -71.52 70.17 45.63
C LEU A 455 -71.25 69.93 44.14
N ASP A 456 -69.97 69.87 43.73
CA ASP A 456 -69.57 69.60 42.33
C ASP A 456 -69.99 68.18 41.92
N ILE A 457 -69.77 67.22 42.82
CA ILE A 457 -70.27 65.86 42.65
C ILE A 457 -71.79 65.84 42.54
N ILE A 458 -72.52 66.60 43.38
CA ILE A 458 -73.98 66.70 43.29
C ILE A 458 -74.41 67.26 41.92
N ASN A 459 -73.79 68.35 41.46
CA ASN A 459 -74.10 68.94 40.15
C ASN A 459 -73.96 67.91 39.03
N THR A 460 -72.84 67.18 39.02
CA THR A 460 -72.53 66.16 38.03
C THR A 460 -73.53 64.99 38.10
N LEU A 461 -73.84 64.49 39.29
CA LEU A 461 -74.82 63.41 39.48
C LEU A 461 -76.24 63.85 39.12
N SER A 462 -76.65 65.07 39.49
CA SER A 462 -77.96 65.64 39.15
C SER A 462 -78.12 65.79 37.65
N LYS A 463 -77.08 66.24 36.94
CA LYS A 463 -77.04 66.33 35.48
C LYS A 463 -77.14 64.95 34.82
N HIS A 464 -76.35 63.98 35.31
CA HIS A 464 -76.35 62.62 34.78
C HIS A 464 -77.70 61.91 34.97
N PHE A 465 -78.25 61.90 36.19
CA PHE A 465 -79.53 61.28 36.49
C PHE A 465 -80.75 62.10 36.05
N LYS A 466 -80.55 63.36 35.63
CA LYS A 466 -81.60 64.32 35.26
C LYS A 466 -82.62 64.54 36.40
N VAL A 467 -82.13 64.61 37.64
CA VAL A 467 -82.95 64.83 38.84
C VAL A 467 -82.32 65.94 39.69
N THR A 468 -83.12 66.92 40.08
CA THR A 468 -82.74 67.98 41.02
C THR A 468 -83.55 67.83 42.32
N ALA A 469 -82.94 68.22 43.44
CA ALA A 469 -83.56 68.20 44.75
C ALA A 469 -82.89 69.25 45.65
N PRO A 470 -83.60 69.89 46.61
CA PRO A 470 -82.99 70.86 47.50
C PRO A 470 -81.79 70.27 48.26
N ILE A 471 -80.67 70.97 48.22
CA ILE A 471 -79.41 70.57 48.83
C ILE A 471 -79.29 71.27 50.19
N PHE A 472 -79.15 70.48 51.25
CA PHE A 472 -78.87 71.02 52.58
C PHE A 472 -77.36 71.05 52.79
N ILE A 473 -76.83 72.25 52.97
CA ILE A 473 -75.39 72.49 53.14
C ILE A 473 -75.10 72.71 54.62
N ASP A 474 -74.64 71.65 55.28
CA ASP A 474 -74.24 71.71 56.68
C ASP A 474 -72.85 72.35 56.83
N ASN A 475 -72.64 73.09 57.92
CA ASN A 475 -71.44 73.89 58.19
C ASN A 475 -71.11 74.96 57.11
N ALA A 476 -72.12 75.46 56.39
CA ALA A 476 -71.94 76.48 55.35
C ALA A 476 -71.31 77.78 55.90
N GLU A 477 -71.48 78.08 57.19
CA GLU A 477 -70.88 79.24 57.86
C GLU A 477 -69.34 79.23 57.88
N SER A 478 -68.73 78.07 57.67
CA SER A 478 -67.27 77.91 57.60
C SER A 478 -66.71 78.07 56.17
N VAL A 479 -67.57 78.42 55.20
CA VAL A 479 -67.23 78.55 53.79
C VAL A 479 -67.53 79.96 53.30
N THR A 480 -66.52 80.61 52.71
CA THR A 480 -66.64 81.99 52.22
C THR A 480 -67.36 82.06 50.87
N GLU A 481 -67.10 81.10 49.99
CA GLU A 481 -67.69 81.03 48.65
C GLU A 481 -68.08 79.58 48.34
N LEU A 482 -69.38 79.36 48.13
CA LEU A 482 -69.93 78.08 47.71
C LEU A 482 -70.12 78.09 46.19
N ILE A 483 -69.80 76.95 45.57
CA ILE A 483 -70.09 76.79 44.14
C ILE A 483 -71.60 76.83 43.91
N LYS A 484 -72.01 77.34 42.76
CA LYS A 484 -73.43 77.38 42.39
C LYS A 484 -73.90 75.99 41.98
N THR A 485 -75.14 75.67 42.31
CA THR A 485 -75.80 74.42 41.89
C THR A 485 -77.08 74.74 41.15
N GLU A 486 -77.46 73.89 40.20
CA GLU A 486 -78.76 73.97 39.50
C GLU A 486 -79.94 73.69 40.46
N SER A 487 -79.69 72.92 41.52
CA SER A 487 -80.64 72.68 42.60
C SER A 487 -80.65 73.82 43.61
N GLN A 488 -81.78 74.02 44.30
CA GLN A 488 -81.89 74.97 45.40
C GLN A 488 -80.89 74.63 46.52
N GLN A 489 -80.10 75.62 46.95
CA GLN A 489 -79.21 75.50 48.11
C GLN A 489 -79.89 76.04 49.36
N ILE A 490 -79.89 75.25 50.42
CA ILE A 490 -80.37 75.62 51.75
C ILE A 490 -79.16 75.66 52.68
N GLN A 491 -78.82 76.84 53.16
CA GLN A 491 -77.62 77.10 53.95
C GLN A 491 -77.95 77.86 55.23
N LEU A 492 -77.19 77.58 56.28
CA LEU A 492 -77.13 78.42 57.47
C LEU A 492 -75.89 79.31 57.34
N ILE A 493 -76.10 80.62 57.23
CA ILE A 493 -75.01 81.60 57.12
C ILE A 493 -74.93 82.43 58.41
N VAL A 494 -73.71 82.75 58.83
CA VAL A 494 -73.49 83.71 59.91
C VAL A 494 -73.41 85.10 59.30
N ASN A 495 -74.39 85.94 59.61
CA ASN A 495 -74.39 87.35 59.23
C ASN A 495 -74.26 88.20 60.49
N GLU A 496 -73.15 88.91 60.65
CA GLU A 496 -72.88 89.77 61.82
C GLU A 496 -73.95 90.87 61.99
N GLN A 497 -74.56 91.31 60.89
CA GLN A 497 -75.60 92.34 60.90
C GLN A 497 -76.92 91.81 61.50
N ASP A 498 -77.19 90.51 61.36
CA ASP A 498 -78.44 89.88 61.79
C ASP A 498 -78.32 89.36 63.24
N LYS A 499 -78.49 90.26 64.22
CA LYS A 499 -78.47 89.90 65.66
C LYS A 499 -79.70 89.12 66.15
N LYS A 500 -80.72 88.98 65.32
CA LYS A 500 -81.95 88.20 65.56
C LYS A 500 -82.39 87.55 64.26
N LEU A 501 -83.04 86.39 64.34
CA LEU A 501 -83.58 85.69 63.18
C LEU A 501 -84.53 86.60 62.39
N ARG A 502 -84.23 86.80 61.11
CA ARG A 502 -85.01 87.57 60.14
C ARG A 502 -85.35 86.65 58.97
N MET A 503 -86.60 86.65 58.52
CA MET A 503 -87.02 85.87 57.35
C MET A 503 -87.24 86.81 56.17
N GLU A 504 -86.51 86.59 55.08
CA GLU A 504 -86.60 87.39 53.86
C GLU A 504 -86.63 86.47 52.63
N THR A 505 -87.29 86.92 51.57
CA THR A 505 -87.28 86.23 50.27
C THR A 505 -86.28 86.96 49.39
N ILE A 506 -85.20 86.27 49.02
CA ILE A 506 -84.14 86.79 48.14
C ILE A 506 -84.40 86.33 46.71
#